data_AF-A0A0J9WEA2-F1
#
_entry.id   AF-A0A0J9WEA2-F1
#
_cell.length_a   1.000
_cell.length_b   1.000
_cell.length_c   1.000
_cell.angle_alpha   90.00
_cell.angle_beta   90.00
_cell.angle_gamma   90.00
#
_symmetry.space_group_name_H-M   'P 1'
#
loop_
_entity.id
_entity.type
_entity.pdbx_description
1 polymer ?
#
loop_
_entity_poly.entity_id
_entity_poly.type
_entity_poly.pdbx_seq_one_letter_code
_entity_poly.pdbx_strand_id
1 'polypeptide(L)'
;MSPSTLRPISKIPEEENLEDSEFLAEIVQVNEQIGDPEANITLMTKEYQDKYEDHIEKIKLHFDEGNFEDILKALKKLKFINRILDRLQNV
;
A
#
# COMPACT_ATOMS: atom_id res chain seq x y z
N MET A 1 -5.00 42.70 -1.62
CA MET A 1 -4.52 41.39 -2.13
C MET A 1 -4.02 40.61 -0.94
N SER A 2 -4.73 39.56 -0.53
CA SER A 2 -4.34 38.73 0.62
C SER A 2 -3.40 37.62 0.14
N PRO A 3 -2.34 37.28 0.88
CA PRO A 3 -1.44 36.20 0.48
C PRO A 3 -2.15 34.86 0.65
N SER A 4 -2.16 34.08 -0.43
CA SER A 4 -2.64 32.70 -0.43
C SER A 4 -1.84 31.89 0.59
N THR A 5 -2.51 31.43 1.64
CA THR A 5 -1.99 30.45 2.58
C THR A 5 -1.80 29.13 1.84
N LEU A 6 -0.56 28.86 1.43
CA LEU A 6 -0.12 27.50 1.08
C LEU A 6 -0.44 26.63 2.28
N ARG A 7 -1.40 25.70 2.13
CA ARG A 7 -1.72 24.73 3.18
C ARG A 7 -0.46 23.90 3.42
N PRO A 8 -0.02 23.71 4.67
CA PRO A 8 1.07 22.78 4.95
C PRO A 8 0.63 21.39 4.51
N ILE A 9 1.47 20.73 3.72
CA ILE A 9 1.37 19.30 3.40
C ILE A 9 1.23 18.61 4.77
N SER A 10 0.06 18.03 5.04
CA SER A 10 -0.23 17.40 6.32
C SER A 10 0.87 16.38 6.62
N LYS A 11 1.55 16.53 7.75
CA LYS A 11 2.52 15.55 8.23
C LYS A 11 1.84 14.19 8.24
N ILE A 12 2.36 13.25 7.44
CA ILE A 12 1.98 11.83 7.56
C ILE A 12 2.33 11.44 8.99
N PRO A 13 1.40 10.86 9.78
CA PRO A 13 1.72 10.37 11.11
C PRO A 13 2.94 9.45 11.02
N GLU A 14 3.93 9.59 11.91
CA GLU A 14 5.14 8.75 11.87
C GLU A 14 4.81 7.24 11.92
N GLU A 15 3.70 6.89 12.60
CA GLU A 15 3.15 5.55 12.64
C GLU A 15 2.71 5.01 11.26
N GLU A 16 2.31 5.88 10.33
CA GLU A 16 1.96 5.52 8.95
C GLU A 16 3.13 5.69 7.97
N ASN A 17 4.26 6.24 8.42
CA ASN A 17 5.45 6.35 7.59
C ASN A 17 6.00 4.94 7.31
N LEU A 18 6.28 4.69 6.04
CA LEU A 18 6.84 3.45 5.51
C LEU A 18 8.20 3.83 4.91
N GLU A 19 9.28 3.48 5.60
CA GLU A 19 10.66 3.73 5.14
C GLU A 19 11.08 2.74 4.05
N ASP A 20 10.16 2.42 3.14
CA ASP A 20 10.36 1.49 2.03
C ASP A 20 10.04 2.22 0.73
N SER A 21 11.05 2.86 0.16
CA SER A 21 10.92 3.68 -1.05
C SER A 21 10.47 2.88 -2.26
N GLU A 22 10.84 1.60 -2.35
CA GLU A 22 10.43 0.71 -3.45
C GLU A 22 8.93 0.45 -3.38
N PHE A 23 8.42 0.13 -2.18
CA PHE A 23 6.99 -0.07 -1.96
C PHE A 23 6.19 1.22 -2.18
N LEU A 24 6.72 2.38 -1.77
CA LEU A 24 6.07 3.67 -2.05
C LEU A 24 6.00 3.97 -3.56
N ALA A 25 7.05 3.64 -4.32
CA ALA A 25 7.03 3.79 -5.77
C ALA A 25 6.00 2.87 -6.42
N GLU A 26 5.90 1.62 -5.95
CA GLU A 26 4.88 0.66 -6.41
C GLU A 26 3.46 1.20 -6.18
N ILE A 27 3.18 1.78 -5.00
CA ILE A 27 1.87 2.38 -4.71
C ILE A 27 1.52 3.48 -5.72
N VAL A 28 2.47 4.35 -6.06
CA VAL A 28 2.24 5.42 -7.04
C VAL A 28 1.93 4.82 -8.41
N GLN A 29 2.77 3.89 -8.87
CA GLN A 29 2.62 3.25 -10.17
C GLN A 29 1.28 2.55 -10.32
N VAL A 30 0.85 1.78 -9.33
CA VAL A 30 -0.41 1.03 -9.42
C VAL A 30 -1.62 1.95 -9.35
N ASN A 31 -1.55 3.05 -8.59
CA ASN A 31 -2.62 4.04 -8.59
C ASN A 31 -2.78 4.74 -9.94
N GLU A 32 -1.68 4.95 -10.68
CA GLU A 32 -1.71 5.47 -12.05
C GLU A 32 -2.34 4.45 -13.00
N GLN A 33 -1.91 3.19 -12.92
CA GLN A 33 -2.44 2.10 -13.74
C GLN A 33 -3.94 1.89 -13.52
N ILE A 34 -4.44 1.95 -12.28
CA ILE A 34 -5.88 1.82 -12.00
C ILE A 34 -6.71 2.91 -12.68
N GLY A 35 -6.13 4.09 -12.90
CA GLY A 35 -6.79 5.19 -13.60
C GLY A 35 -6.77 5.07 -15.13
N ASP A 36 -6.04 4.10 -15.68
CA ASP A 36 -5.91 3.88 -17.12
C ASP A 36 -7.09 3.03 -17.64
N PRO A 37 -7.88 3.52 -18.61
CA PRO A 37 -8.95 2.74 -19.24
C PRO A 37 -8.49 1.43 -19.90
N GLU A 38 -7.22 1.32 -20.26
CA GLU A 38 -6.64 0.11 -20.87
C GLU A 38 -6.09 -0.89 -19.84
N ALA A 39 -6.16 -0.56 -18.55
CA ALA A 39 -5.64 -1.42 -17.50
C ALA A 39 -6.39 -2.76 -17.43
N ASN A 40 -5.62 -3.84 -17.31
CA ASN A 40 -6.19 -5.17 -17.11
C ASN A 40 -6.52 -5.38 -15.62
N ILE A 41 -7.67 -4.85 -15.20
CA ILE A 41 -8.17 -4.92 -13.81
C ILE A 41 -8.22 -6.36 -13.30
N THR A 42 -8.56 -7.33 -14.14
CA THR A 42 -8.62 -8.74 -13.74
C THR A 42 -7.24 -9.29 -13.39
N LEU A 43 -6.22 -8.99 -14.21
CA LEU A 43 -4.84 -9.40 -13.93
C LEU A 43 -4.32 -8.73 -12.67
N MET A 44 -4.51 -7.41 -12.55
CA MET A 44 -4.07 -6.64 -11.38
C MET A 44 -4.72 -7.14 -10.09
N THR A 45 -6.03 -7.47 -10.13
CA THR A 45 -6.74 -8.03 -8.97
C THR A 45 -6.10 -9.34 -8.53
N LYS A 46 -5.79 -10.24 -9.48
CA LYS A 46 -5.13 -11.50 -9.16
C LYS A 46 -3.75 -11.28 -8.56
N GLU A 47 -2.93 -10.42 -9.16
CA GLU A 47 -1.58 -10.11 -8.65
C GLU A 47 -1.62 -9.56 -7.22
N TYR A 48 -2.58 -8.71 -6.90
CA TYR A 48 -2.74 -8.16 -5.56
C TYR A 48 -3.36 -9.13 -4.55
N GLN A 49 -4.17 -10.10 -5.00
CA GLN A 49 -4.61 -11.22 -4.17
C GLN A 49 -3.44 -12.14 -3.81
N ASP A 50 -2.61 -12.49 -4.80
CA ASP A 50 -1.41 -13.30 -4.57
C ASP A 50 -0.45 -12.58 -3.58
N LYS A 51 -0.22 -11.28 -3.76
CA LYS A 51 0.58 -10.47 -2.81
C LYS A 51 -0.01 -10.40 -1.41
N TYR A 52 -1.34 -10.42 -1.28
CA TYR A 52 -2.01 -10.43 0.02
C TYR A 52 -1.71 -11.73 0.77
N GLU A 53 -1.87 -12.87 0.09
CA GLU A 53 -1.58 -14.19 0.66
C GLU A 53 -0.10 -14.31 1.09
N ASP A 54 0.82 -13.89 0.23
CA ASP A 54 2.26 -13.85 0.53
C ASP A 54 2.58 -13.03 1.80
N HIS A 55 1.94 -11.87 1.97
CA HIS A 55 2.15 -11.05 3.16
C HIS A 55 1.55 -11.66 4.42
N ILE A 56 0.43 -12.37 4.32
CA ILE A 56 -0.13 -13.13 5.44
C ILE A 56 0.82 -14.24 5.89
N GLU A 57 1.44 -14.96 4.94
CA GLU A 57 2.44 -15.99 5.27
C GLU A 57 3.67 -15.40 5.95
N LYS A 58 4.18 -14.27 5.47
CA LYS A 58 5.30 -13.55 6.12
C LYS A 58 4.96 -13.11 7.55
N ILE A 59 3.74 -12.61 7.77
CA ILE A 59 3.30 -12.22 9.13
C ILE A 59 3.30 -13.42 10.06
N LYS A 60 2.80 -14.58 9.61
CA LYS A 60 2.81 -15.82 10.42
C LYS A 60 4.25 -16.24 10.76
N LEU A 61 5.15 -16.22 9.77
CA LEU A 61 6.56 -16.54 9.97
C LEU A 61 7.21 -15.62 11.02
N HIS A 62 7.05 -14.30 10.88
CA HIS A 62 7.63 -13.35 11.84
C HIS A 62 7.00 -13.46 13.23
N PHE A 63 5.73 -13.87 13.32
CA PHE A 63 5.09 -14.15 14.60
C PHE A 63 5.74 -15.32 15.32
N ASP A 64 6.00 -16.42 14.61
CA ASP A 64 6.69 -17.60 15.16
C ASP A 64 8.12 -17.28 15.60
N GLU A 65 8.79 -16.35 14.90
CA GLU A 65 10.13 -15.85 15.22
C GLU A 65 10.15 -14.80 16.36
N GLY A 66 8.99 -14.28 16.78
CA GLY A 66 8.90 -13.18 17.74
C GLY A 66 9.42 -11.83 17.21
N ASN A 67 9.51 -11.66 15.89
CA ASN A 67 10.02 -10.48 15.23
C ASN A 67 8.93 -9.42 15.01
N PHE A 68 8.60 -8.70 16.08
CA PHE A 68 7.50 -7.71 16.06
C PHE A 68 7.73 -6.53 15.12
N GLU A 69 8.98 -6.14 14.84
CA GLU A 69 9.27 -5.03 13.93
C GLU A 69 8.86 -5.39 12.49
N ASP A 70 9.21 -6.59 12.04
CA ASP A 70 8.86 -7.03 10.69
C ASP A 70 7.38 -7.40 10.57
N ILE A 71 6.73 -7.85 11.66
CA ILE A 71 5.26 -7.95 11.72
C ILE A 71 4.62 -6.58 11.46
N LEU A 72 5.08 -5.52 12.13
CA LEU A 72 4.53 -4.18 11.94
C LEU A 72 4.74 -3.67 10.51
N LYS A 73 5.92 -3.89 9.92
CA LYS A 73 6.19 -3.53 8.52
C LYS A 73 5.27 -4.29 7.56
N ALA A 74 5.12 -5.60 7.74
CA ALA A 74 4.25 -6.43 6.91
C ALA A 74 2.77 -6.04 7.04
N LEU A 75 2.29 -5.73 8.25
CA LEU A 75 0.92 -5.25 8.49
C LEU A 75 0.67 -3.89 7.82
N LYS A 76 1.63 -2.96 7.87
CA LYS A 76 1.52 -1.68 7.16
C LYS A 76 1.35 -1.94 5.67
N LYS A 77 2.20 -2.78 5.05
CA LYS A 77 2.10 -3.13 3.63
C LYS A 77 0.75 -3.79 3.28
N LEU A 78 0.28 -4.71 4.13
CA LEU A 78 -1.01 -5.38 3.96
C LEU A 78 -2.19 -4.40 3.93
N LYS A 79 -2.16 -3.34 4.77
CA LYS A 79 -3.16 -2.25 4.75
C LYS A 79 -3.23 -1.56 3.39
N PHE A 80 -2.09 -1.37 2.72
CA PHE A 80 -2.05 -0.78 1.37
C PHE A 80 -2.54 -1.75 0.30
N ILE A 81 -2.13 -3.02 0.36
CA ILE A 81 -2.60 -4.07 -0.57
C ILE A 81 -4.14 -4.16 -0.53
N ASN A 82 -4.73 -4.17 0.67
CA ASN A 82 -6.19 -4.16 0.82
C ASN A 82 -6.84 -2.92 0.18
N ARG A 83 -6.27 -1.73 0.37
CA ARG A 83 -6.80 -0.51 -0.26
C ARG A 83 -6.74 -0.58 -1.80
N ILE A 84 -5.71 -1.20 -2.37
CA ILE A 84 -5.62 -1.40 -3.82
C ILE A 84 -6.69 -2.38 -4.30
N LEU A 85 -6.87 -3.51 -3.60
CA LEU A 85 -7.92 -4.48 -3.91
C LEU A 85 -9.32 -3.85 -3.83
N ASP A 86 -9.59 -3.07 -2.79
CA ASP A 86 -10.85 -2.32 -2.65
C ASP A 86 -11.06 -1.37 -3.83
N ARG A 87 -10.01 -0.68 -4.28
CA ARG A 87 -10.10 0.21 -5.45
C ARG A 87 -10.40 -0.58 -6.71
N LEU A 88 -9.67 -1.65 -6.99
CA LEU A 88 -9.83 -2.48 -8.19
C LEU A 88 -11.25 -3.07 -8.30
N GLN A 89 -11.90 -3.37 -7.18
CA GLN A 89 -13.30 -3.85 -7.15
C GLN A 89 -14.34 -2.76 -7.45
N ASN A 90 -13.96 -1.48 -7.34
CA ASN A 90 -14.84 -0.32 -7.52
C ASN A 90 -14.53 0.48 -8.81
N VAL A 91 -13.72 -0.07 -9.72
CA VAL A 91 -13.43 0.50 -11.05
C VAL A 91 -14.53 0.17 -12.04
#